data_AF-A0A849EN70-F1
#
_entry.id   AF-A0A849EN70-F1
#
_cell.length_a   1.000
_cell.length_b   1.000
_cell.length_c   1.000
_cell.angle_alpha   90.00
_cell.angle_beta   90.00
_cell.angle_gamma   90.00
#
_symmetry.space_group_name_H-M   'P 1'
#
loop_
_entity.id
_entity.type
_entity.pdbx_description
1 polymer ?
#
loop_
_entity_poly.entity_id
_entity_poly.type
_entity_poly.pdbx_seq_one_letter_code
_entity_poly.pdbx_strand_id
1 'polypeptide(L)' 'MGKGDRRTKRGKIWRGSTGNNRMKKSKKAKEKK' A
#
# COMPACT_ATOMS: atom_id res chain seq x y z
N MET A 1 8.77 -10.08 -5.95
CA MET A 1 9.06 -9.12 -4.86
C MET A 1 8.42 -9.63 -3.56
N GLY A 2 9.23 -9.95 -2.55
CA GLY A 2 8.82 -10.64 -1.32
C GLY A 2 8.29 -9.71 -0.22
N LYS A 3 8.07 -10.28 0.97
CA LYS A 3 7.58 -9.57 2.16
C LYS A 3 8.56 -8.50 2.69
N GLY A 4 9.84 -8.58 2.33
CA GLY A 4 10.86 -7.61 2.76
C GLY A 4 10.81 -6.27 2.02
N ASP A 5 10.23 -6.22 0.82
CA ASP A 5 10.27 -5.02 -0.03
C ASP A 5 9.19 -3.99 0.34
N ARG A 6 9.63 -2.90 0.96
CA ARG A 6 8.80 -1.76 1.39
C ARG A 6 8.06 -1.03 0.27
N ARG A 7 8.51 -1.14 -0.98
CA ARG A 7 7.85 -0.46 -2.11
C ARG A 7 6.58 -1.19 -2.54
N THR A 8 6.48 -2.49 -2.29
CA THR A 8 5.34 -3.29 -2.78
C THR A 8 4.15 -3.33 -1.82
N LYS A 9 2.97 -3.64 -2.37
CA LYS A 9 1.76 -3.90 -1.57
C LYS A 9 1.99 -5.01 -0.53
N ARG A 10 2.67 -6.10 -0.90
CA ARG A 10 2.97 -7.25 -0.02
C ARG A 10 3.92 -6.88 1.12
N GLY A 11 5.00 -6.15 0.85
CA GLY A 11 5.89 -5.72 1.94
C GLY A 11 5.27 -4.64 2.83
N LYS A 12 4.40 -3.78 2.29
CA LYS A 12 3.60 -2.87 3.11
C LYS A 12 2.54 -3.60 3.96
N ILE A 13 1.96 -4.69 3.46
CA ILE A 13 1.08 -5.58 4.26
C ILE A 13 1.87 -6.17 5.42
N TRP A 14 3.03 -6.79 5.14
CA TRP A 14 3.82 -7.49 6.15
C TRP A 14 4.35 -6.55 7.25
N ARG A 15 4.81 -5.35 6.88
CA ARG A 15 5.28 -4.33 7.85
C ARG A 15 4.16 -3.53 8.52
N GLY A 16 2.90 -3.68 8.09
CA GLY A 16 1.78 -2.87 8.59
C GLY A 16 1.80 -1.39 8.18
N SER A 17 2.60 -1.00 7.17
CA SER A 17 2.71 0.40 6.71
C SER A 17 1.76 0.74 5.56
N THR A 18 1.54 2.03 5.31
CA THR A 18 0.73 2.53 4.18
C THR A 18 1.57 3.29 3.14
N GLY A 19 1.00 3.54 1.97
CA GLY A 19 1.54 4.43 0.93
C GLY A 19 0.93 4.11 -0.43
N ASN A 20 1.53 4.58 -1.51
CA ASN A 20 0.93 4.50 -2.86
C ASN A 20 0.45 3.07 -3.23
N ASN A 21 1.26 2.05 -2.94
CA ASN A 21 0.91 0.66 -3.23
C ASN A 21 0.01 -0.02 -2.17
N ARG A 22 -0.19 0.58 -0.99
CA ARG A 22 -1.12 0.17 0.07
C ARG A 22 -1.83 1.39 0.64
N MET A 23 -2.71 1.99 -0.18
CA MET A 23 -3.50 3.15 0.22
C MET A 23 -4.61 2.77 1.20
N LYS A 24 -4.95 3.71 2.08
CA LYS A 24 -6.16 3.60 2.93
C LYS A 24 -7.40 3.75 2.03
N LYS A 25 -8.49 3.03 2.36
CA LYS A 25 -9.74 3.00 1.58
C LYS A 25 -10.24 4.40 1.16
N SER A 26 -10.07 5.40 2.02
CA SER A 26 -10.50 6.79 1.76
C SER A 26 -9.72 7.49 0.64
N LYS A 27 -8.44 7.19 0.43
CA LYS A 27 -7.64 7.80 -0.66
C LYS A 27 -7.96 7.20 -2.02
N LYS A 28 -8.25 5.89 -2.08
CA LYS A 28 -8.56 5.20 -3.34
C LYS A 28 -9.85 5.70 -3.99
N ALA A 29 -10.77 6.24 -3.19
CA ALA A 29 -11.99 6.89 -3.67
C ALA A 29 -11.73 8.27 -4.29
N LYS A 30 -10.66 8.98 -3.87
CA LYS A 30 -10.31 10.31 -4.39
C LYS A 30 -9.54 10.28 -5.70
N GLU A 31 -8.80 9.21 -6.00
CA GLU A 31 -8.01 9.09 -7.24
C GLU A 31 -8.86 8.63 -8.44
N LYS A 32 -10.12 8.23 -8.21
CA LYS A 32 -11.08 7.79 -9.23
C LYS A 32 -12.14 8.84 -9.58
N LYS A 33 -12.09 10.03 -8.97
CA LYS A 33 -12.96 11.17 -9.27
C LYS A 33 -12.14 12.21 -10.00
#